data_AF-A0A1G9IT48-F1
#
_entry.id   AF-A0A1G9IT48-F1
#
_cell.length_a   1.000
_cell.length_b   1.000
_cell.length_c   1.000
_cell.angle_alpha   90.00
_cell.angle_beta   90.00
_cell.angle_gamma   90.00
#
_symmetry.space_group_name_H-M   'P 1'
#
loop_
_entity.id
_entity.type
_entity.pdbx_description
1 polymer ?
#
loop_
_entity_poly.entity_id
_entity_poly.type
_entity_poly.pdbx_seq_one_letter_code
_entity_poly.pdbx_strand_id
1 'polypeptide(L)'
;MSSPDVPTRGPARPGPYVVTGFLLAIAIVIPLYVPAYSVDEPRLAGMPFFYWYQMMWIPITSALVGISYWLVSKEDRRRRESVRGVTGDQEER
;
A
#
# COMPACT_ATOMS: atom_id res chain seq x y z
N MET A 1 -36.93 5.36 17.06
CA MET A 1 -36.56 4.05 16.49
C MET A 1 -35.20 4.22 15.83
N SER A 2 -34.12 3.77 16.48
CA SER A 2 -32.79 3.73 15.85
C SER A 2 -32.75 2.55 14.91
N SER A 3 -32.51 2.78 13.62
CA SER A 3 -32.22 1.70 12.67
C SER A 3 -31.03 0.89 13.19
N PRO A 4 -31.07 -0.45 13.15
CA PRO A 4 -29.88 -1.24 13.43
C PRO A 4 -28.78 -0.83 12.45
N ASP A 5 -27.62 -0.43 12.99
CA ASP A 5 -26.45 -0.07 12.20
C ASP A 5 -25.90 -1.35 11.56
N VAL A 6 -26.40 -1.69 10.37
CA VAL A 6 -25.99 -2.90 9.65
C VAL A 6 -24.57 -2.68 9.14
N PRO A 7 -23.57 -3.41 9.63
CA PRO A 7 -22.19 -3.18 9.25
C PRO A 7 -22.02 -3.39 7.73
N THR A 8 -21.70 -2.33 7.00
CA THR A 8 -21.49 -2.40 5.54
C THR A 8 -20.16 -3.11 5.17
N ARG A 9 -19.26 -3.31 6.14
CA ARG A 9 -17.96 -3.99 5.96
C ARG A 9 -17.62 -4.90 7.15
N GLY A 10 -17.07 -6.06 6.84
CA GLY A 10 -16.59 -7.00 7.84
C GLY A 10 -15.40 -6.49 8.65
N PRO A 11 -15.08 -7.14 9.79
CA PRO A 11 -14.05 -6.71 10.72
C PRO A 11 -12.65 -6.65 10.08
N ALA A 12 -11.84 -5.70 10.57
CA ALA A 12 -10.53 -5.41 10.03
C ALA A 12 -9.44 -6.38 10.45
N ARG A 13 -8.72 -6.94 9.48
CA ARG A 13 -7.43 -7.55 9.77
C ARG A 13 -6.35 -6.46 9.77
N PRO A 14 -5.58 -6.30 10.86
CA PRO A 14 -4.57 -5.23 10.94
C PRO A 14 -3.36 -5.50 10.03
N GLY A 15 -3.01 -6.76 9.77
CA GLY A 15 -1.79 -7.15 9.06
C GLY A 15 -1.59 -6.47 7.69
N PRO A 16 -2.55 -6.56 6.75
CA PRO A 16 -2.45 -5.91 5.44
C PRO A 16 -2.16 -4.41 5.52
N TYR A 17 -2.82 -3.68 6.43
CA TYR A 17 -2.63 -2.24 6.58
C TYR A 17 -1.28 -1.87 7.21
N VAL A 18 -0.78 -2.69 8.14
CA VAL A 18 0.56 -2.50 8.71
C VAL A 18 1.62 -2.67 7.61
N VAL A 19 1.51 -3.71 6.80
CA VAL A 19 2.44 -3.96 5.68
C VAL A 19 2.38 -2.82 4.65
N THR A 20 1.18 -2.38 4.28
CA THR A 20 0.99 -1.19 3.41
C THR A 20 1.62 0.05 4.03
N GLY A 21 1.44 0.30 5.33
CA GLY A 21 2.07 1.42 6.03
C GLY A 21 3.58 1.40 5.93
N PHE A 22 4.21 0.23 6.12
CA PHE A 22 5.65 0.07 5.95
C PHE A 22 6.12 0.28 4.51
N LEU A 23 5.42 -0.28 3.52
CA LEU A 23 5.74 -0.08 2.10
C LEU A 23 5.71 1.40 1.70
N LEU A 24 4.70 2.13 2.15
CA LEU A 24 4.57 3.56 1.88
C LEU A 24 5.60 4.39 2.65
N ALA A 25 5.90 4.04 3.90
CA ALA A 25 6.96 4.69 4.67
C ALA A 25 8.32 4.53 3.96
N ILE A 26 8.62 3.34 3.44
CA ILE A 26 9.82 3.07 2.63
C ILE A 26 9.83 3.94 1.37
N ALA A 27 8.70 4.03 0.66
CA ALA A 27 8.57 4.83 -0.56
C ALA A 27 8.79 6.34 -0.34
N ILE A 28 8.65 6.83 0.90
CA ILE A 28 8.85 8.24 1.26
C ILE A 28 10.27 8.44 1.82
N VAL A 29 10.63 7.68 2.86
CA VAL A 29 11.85 7.91 3.65
C VAL A 29 13.11 7.65 2.82
N ILE A 30 13.11 6.62 1.96
CA ILE A 30 14.32 6.30 1.20
C ILE A 30 14.65 7.39 0.17
N PRO A 31 13.73 7.86 -0.71
CA PRO A 31 14.03 8.98 -1.61
C PRO A 31 14.47 10.27 -0.91
N LEU A 32 13.94 10.53 0.30
CA LEU A 32 14.26 11.69 1.12
C LEU A 32 15.63 11.59 1.82
N TYR A 33 16.25 10.41 1.87
CA TYR A 33 17.54 10.22 2.53
C TYR A 33 18.71 10.72 1.67
N VAL A 34 18.76 12.05 1.47
CA VAL A 34 19.76 12.78 0.67
C VAL A 34 21.23 12.40 0.94
N PRO A 35 21.70 12.19 2.19
CA PRO A 35 23.13 11.94 2.43
C PRO A 35 23.63 10.59 1.90
N ALA A 36 22.76 9.65 1.50
CA ALA A 36 23.21 8.41 0.84
C ALA A 36 23.70 8.60 -0.61
N TYR A 37 23.34 9.70 -1.26
CA TYR A 37 23.63 9.94 -2.69
C TYR A 37 24.45 11.21 -2.94
N SER A 38 24.79 11.95 -1.89
CA SER A 38 25.58 13.20 -1.97
C SER A 38 27.06 12.96 -2.30
N VAL A 39 27.40 11.81 -2.88
CA VAL A 39 28.74 11.49 -3.37
C VAL A 39 28.80 11.93 -4.83
N ASP A 40 29.52 13.02 -5.10
CA ASP A 40 29.67 13.63 -6.43
C ASP A 40 30.41 12.73 -7.44
N GLU A 41 31.11 11.70 -6.96
CA GLU A 41 31.96 10.80 -7.73
C GLU A 41 31.39 9.37 -7.60
N PRO A 42 30.49 8.95 -8.51
CA PRO A 42 30.82 8.81 -9.92
C PRO A 42 29.76 9.36 -10.89
N ARG A 43 30.23 9.86 -12.04
CA ARG A 43 29.38 10.20 -13.19
C ARG A 43 29.12 8.94 -14.01
N LEU A 44 27.88 8.47 -14.04
CA LEU A 44 27.45 7.35 -14.88
C LEU A 44 27.00 7.88 -16.23
N ALA A 45 27.64 7.41 -17.31
CA ALA A 45 27.37 7.84 -18.68
C ALA A 45 27.44 9.38 -18.89
N GLY A 46 28.32 10.07 -18.15
CA GLY A 46 28.49 11.52 -18.22
C GLY A 46 27.50 12.34 -17.40
N MET A 47 26.51 11.70 -16.74
CA MET A 47 25.52 12.34 -15.88
C MET A 47 25.75 11.99 -14.39
N PRO A 48 25.44 12.90 -13.45
CA PRO A 48 25.54 12.61 -12.01
C PRO A 48 24.66 11.41 -11.58
N PHE A 49 25.16 10.58 -10.65
CA PHE A 49 24.45 9.40 -10.12
C PHE A 49 23.03 9.72 -9.60
N PHE A 50 22.82 10.92 -9.06
CA PHE A 50 21.53 11.39 -8.56
C PHE A 50 20.39 11.19 -9.57
N TYR A 51 20.61 11.50 -10.85
CA TYR A 51 19.55 11.38 -11.87
C TYR A 51 19.19 9.92 -12.13
N TRP A 52 20.18 9.03 -12.13
CA TRP A 52 19.96 7.59 -12.24
C TRP A 52 19.16 7.06 -11.06
N TYR A 53 19.46 7.52 -9.85
CA TYR A 53 18.71 7.18 -8.65
C TYR A 53 17.25 7.63 -8.74
N GLN A 54 16.99 8.88 -9.16
CA GLN A 54 15.62 9.38 -9.37
C GLN A 54 14.88 8.57 -10.45
N MET A 55 15.54 8.22 -11.55
CA MET A 55 14.93 7.46 -12.63
C MET A 55 14.60 6.02 -12.22
N MET A 56 15.47 5.38 -11.43
CA MET A 56 15.21 4.06 -10.84
C MET A 56 14.07 4.12 -9.81
N TRP A 57 13.88 5.25 -9.13
CA TRP A 57 12.79 5.39 -8.17
C TRP A 57 11.40 5.43 -8.77
N ILE A 58 11.25 5.83 -10.04
CA ILE A 58 9.95 5.84 -10.72
C ILE A 58 9.33 4.43 -10.75
N PRO A 59 9.99 3.38 -11.28
CA PRO A 59 9.43 2.03 -11.26
C PRO A 59 9.34 1.45 -9.85
N ILE A 60 10.28 1.77 -8.94
CA ILE A 60 10.26 1.25 -7.57
C ILE A 60 9.05 1.80 -6.79
N THR A 61 8.84 3.12 -6.78
CA THR A 61 7.67 3.73 -6.13
C THR A 61 6.37 3.21 -6.70
N SER A 62 6.27 3.10 -8.04
CA SER A 62 5.11 2.53 -8.72
C SER A 62 4.83 1.09 -8.26
N ALA A 63 5.86 0.25 -8.14
CA ALA A 63 5.72 -1.11 -7.63
C ALA A 63 5.29 -1.15 -6.15
N LEU A 64 5.89 -0.31 -5.29
CA LEU A 64 5.53 -0.24 -3.86
C LEU A 64 4.06 0.19 -3.66
N VAL A 65 3.62 1.21 -4.39
CA VAL A 65 2.23 1.68 -4.37
C VAL A 65 1.30 0.63 -4.97
N GLY A 66 1.70 -0.02 -6.07
CA GLY A 66 0.93 -1.10 -6.71
C GLY A 66 0.70 -2.29 -5.77
N ILE A 67 1.75 -2.73 -5.06
CA ILE A 67 1.66 -3.81 -4.06
C ILE A 67 0.76 -3.37 -2.90
N SER A 68 0.92 -2.14 -2.42
CA SER A 68 0.10 -1.56 -1.36
C SER A 68 -1.39 -1.54 -1.73
N TYR A 69 -1.69 -1.09 -2.95
CA TYR A 69 -3.05 -1.05 -3.48
C TYR A 69 -3.63 -2.46 -3.62
N TRP A 70 -2.86 -3.40 -4.15
CA TRP A 70 -3.29 -4.79 -4.30
C TRP A 70 -3.61 -5.44 -2.96
N LEU A 71 -2.76 -5.22 -1.95
CA LEU A 71 -2.91 -5.78 -0.62
C LEU A 71 -4.17 -5.25 0.09
N VAL A 72 -4.41 -3.94 0.02
CA VAL A 72 -5.61 -3.30 0.58
C VAL A 72 -6.87 -3.73 -0.19
N SER A 73 -6.83 -3.76 -1.52
CA SER A 73 -7.96 -4.16 -2.35
C SER A 73 -8.39 -5.62 -2.11
N LYS A 74 -7.42 -6.51 -1.87
CA LYS A 74 -7.69 -7.90 -1.53
C LYS A 74 -8.38 -8.05 -0.17
N GLU A 75 -7.94 -7.28 0.83
CA GLU A 75 -8.58 -7.28 2.15
C GLU A 75 -9.99 -6.67 2.09
N ASP A 76 -10.18 -5.58 1.33
CA ASP A 76 -11.48 -4.97 1.14
C ASP A 76 -12.48 -5.91 0.44
N ARG A 77 -12.01 -6.73 -0.52
CA ARG A 77 -12.84 -7.76 -1.16
C ARG A 77 -13.28 -8.83 -0.15
N ARG A 78 -12.33 -9.35 0.65
CA ARG A 78 -12.63 -10.33 1.72
C ARG A 78 -13.68 -9.82 2.70
N ARG A 79 -13.59 -8.55 3.11
CA ARG A 79 -14.53 -7.95 4.06
C ARG A 79 -15.95 -7.88 3.52
N ARG A 80 -16.12 -7.61 2.23
CA ARG A 80 -17.44 -7.60 1.57
C ARG A 80 -18.05 -9.00 1.52
N GLU A 81 -17.24 -10.01 1.20
CA GLU A 81 -17.66 -11.42 1.18
C GLU A 81 -18.12 -11.88 2.57
N SER A 82 -17.43 -11.48 3.64
CA SER A 82 -17.81 -11.85 5.01
C SER A 82 -19.15 -11.28 5.47
N VAL A 83 -19.54 -10.09 5.01
CA VAL A 83 -20.86 -9.50 5.33
C VAL A 83 -21.96 -10.19 4.53
N ARG A 84 -21.70 -10.46 3.24
CA ARG A 84 -22.68 -11.12 2.35
C ARG A 84 -23.03 -12.53 2.81
N GLY A 85 -22.07 -13.28 3.35
CA GLY A 85 -22.33 -14.60 3.94
C GLY A 85 -23.25 -14.53 5.17
N VAL A 86 -23.05 -13.55 6.04
CA VAL A 86 -23.88 -13.37 7.25
C VAL A 86 -25.33 -12.98 6.89
N THR A 87 -25.53 -12.16 5.85
CA THR A 87 -26.89 -11.80 5.40
C THR A 87 -27.63 -12.99 4.79
N GLY A 88 -26.95 -13.85 4.01
CA GLY A 88 -27.56 -15.04 3.42
C GLY A 88 -28.03 -16.07 4.47
N ASP A 89 -27.21 -16.33 5.48
CA ASP A 89 -27.55 -17.25 6.59
C ASP A 89 -28.75 -16.78 7.43
N GLN A 90 -29.06 -15.47 7.45
CA GLN A 90 -30.21 -14.90 8.15
C GLN A 90 -31.51 -15.01 7.35
N GLU A 91 -31.46 -14.99 6.01
CA GLU A 91 -32.65 -15.13 5.17
C GLU A 91 -33.14 -16.59 5.10
N GLU A 92 -32.25 -17.57 5.26
CA GLU A 92 -32.59 -19.00 5.23
C GLU A 92 -33.16 -19.56 6.55
N ARG A 93 -33.20 -18.77 7.63
CA ARG A 93 -33.53 -19.22 9.00
C ARG A 93 -34.83 -18.65 9.52
#